data_AF-A0A920NIN4-F1
#
_entry.id   AF-A0A920NIN4-F1
#
_cell.length_a   1.000
_cell.length_b   1.000
_cell.length_c   1.000
_cell.angle_alpha   90.00
_cell.angle_beta   90.00
_cell.angle_gamma   90.00
#
_symmetry.space_group_name_H-M   'P 1'
#
loop_
_entity.id
_entity.type
_entity.pdbx_description
1 polymer ?
#
loop_
_entity_poly.entity_id
_entity_poly.type
_entity_poly.pdbx_seq_one_letter_code
_entity_poly.pdbx_strand_id
1 'polypeptide(L)'
;MAGTSPQVYGDGKQTRCFCDVRDAVKAIISLSDNGSAIGDVYNIGSETEISIHQLAKLVNKVLGGPTYDAELIPYEQAYNPGFEDMLKRQPDTSKIRNLTGWEPEITLEDTIADIANDLGHNFLKGLNIEGNTCCWCETKFCQNSTGNCCIK
;
A
#
# COMPACT_ATOMS: atom_id res chain seq x y z
N MET A 1 -12.07 -3.34 5.70
CA MET A 1 -11.76 -2.67 6.99
C MET A 1 -13.05 -2.59 7.80
N ALA A 2 -13.02 -2.83 9.10
CA ALA A 2 -14.22 -2.99 9.95
C ALA A 2 -15.04 -1.69 10.19
N GLY A 3 -14.91 -0.67 9.34
CA GLY A 3 -15.61 0.63 9.49
C GLY A 3 -15.10 1.46 10.68
N THR A 4 -13.84 1.28 11.09
CA THR A 4 -13.23 1.99 12.21
C THR A 4 -12.17 2.99 11.70
N SER A 5 -11.96 4.07 12.45
CA SER A 5 -10.90 5.04 12.17
C SER A 5 -9.51 4.38 12.18
N PRO A 6 -8.64 4.71 11.21
CA PRO A 6 -7.26 4.25 11.25
C PRO A 6 -6.51 4.94 12.39
N GLN A 7 -5.71 4.18 13.12
CA GLN A 7 -4.87 4.69 14.20
C GLN A 7 -3.51 5.11 13.66
N VAL A 8 -3.08 6.32 14.01
CA VAL A 8 -1.78 6.90 13.62
C VAL A 8 -1.03 7.29 14.89
N TYR A 9 0.14 6.70 15.09
CA TYR A 9 0.96 7.01 16.25
C TYR A 9 1.72 8.33 16.07
N GLY A 10 1.85 9.07 17.17
CA GLY A 10 2.47 10.40 17.18
C GLY A 10 1.58 11.47 16.58
N ASP A 11 2.19 12.46 15.92
CA ASP A 11 1.48 13.56 15.24
C ASP A 11 1.16 13.26 13.77
N GLY A 12 1.53 12.07 13.27
CA GLY A 12 1.27 11.62 11.90
C GLY A 12 2.10 12.33 10.82
N LYS A 13 3.06 13.20 11.21
CA LYS A 13 3.90 13.96 10.26
C LYS A 13 5.14 13.21 9.81
N GLN A 14 5.46 12.07 10.44
CA GLN A 14 6.54 11.21 10.02
C GLN A 14 6.31 10.76 8.57
N THR A 15 7.34 10.85 7.74
CA THR A 15 7.29 10.50 6.32
C THR A 15 7.97 9.16 6.07
N ARG A 16 7.40 8.40 5.14
CA ARG A 16 7.95 7.13 4.66
C ARG A 16 7.85 7.11 3.13
N CYS A 17 8.71 6.30 2.53
CA CYS A 17 8.61 5.94 1.13
C CYS A 17 8.16 4.48 1.03
N PHE A 18 7.23 4.21 0.11
CA PHE A 18 6.69 2.87 -0.13
C PHE A 18 7.07 2.43 -1.54
N CYS A 19 7.50 1.18 -1.68
CA CYS A 19 7.85 0.57 -2.95
C CYS A 19 7.12 -0.77 -3.04
N ASP A 20 6.50 -1.02 -4.18
CA ASP A 20 5.83 -2.29 -4.43
C ASP A 20 6.86 -3.43 -4.44
N VAL A 21 6.49 -4.57 -3.84
CA VAL A 21 7.36 -5.74 -3.73
C VAL A 21 7.76 -6.29 -5.11
N ARG A 22 6.89 -6.15 -6.13
CA ARG A 22 7.17 -6.57 -7.51
C ARG A 22 8.34 -5.77 -8.09
N ASP A 23 8.37 -4.46 -7.85
CA ASP A 23 9.48 -3.62 -8.31
C ASP A 23 10.76 -3.88 -7.52
N ALA A 24 10.65 -4.11 -6.21
CA ALA A 24 11.80 -4.52 -5.39
C ALA A 24 12.42 -5.85 -5.88
N VAL A 25 11.60 -6.82 -6.29
CA VAL A 25 12.07 -8.08 -6.87
C VAL A 25 12.77 -7.84 -8.22
N LYS A 26 12.22 -6.99 -9.10
CA LYS A 26 12.88 -6.62 -10.37
C LYS A 26 14.27 -6.02 -10.11
N ALA A 27 14.41 -5.14 -9.11
CA ALA A 27 15.71 -4.59 -8.72
C ALA A 27 16.71 -5.67 -8.30
N ILE A 28 16.28 -6.62 -7.46
CA ILE A 28 17.14 -7.70 -6.98
C ILE A 28 17.63 -8.57 -8.14
N ILE A 29 16.74 -8.93 -9.08
CA ILE A 29 17.10 -9.71 -10.27
C ILE A 29 18.10 -8.92 -11.12
N SER A 30 17.83 -7.64 -11.38
CA SER A 30 18.70 -6.77 -12.19
C SER A 30 20.11 -6.61 -11.60
N LEU A 31 20.22 -6.51 -10.26
CA LEU A 31 21.52 -6.49 -9.58
C LEU A 31 22.23 -7.85 -9.66
N SER A 32 21.48 -8.95 -9.53
CA SER A 32 22.03 -10.31 -9.62
C SER A 32 22.62 -10.62 -11.00
N ASP A 33 22.03 -10.07 -12.06
CA ASP A 33 22.50 -10.27 -13.43
C ASP A 33 23.67 -9.35 -13.81
N ASN A 34 24.06 -8.42 -12.93
CA ASN A 34 25.12 -7.45 -13.18
C ASN A 34 26.35 -7.72 -12.31
N GLY A 35 27.40 -8.30 -12.92
CA GLY A 35 28.65 -8.61 -12.22
C GLY A 35 29.35 -7.39 -11.58
N SER A 36 29.06 -6.17 -12.04
CA SER A 36 29.58 -4.93 -11.42
C SER A 36 28.89 -4.58 -10.11
N ALA A 37 27.79 -5.25 -9.74
CA ALA A 37 27.14 -5.08 -8.44
C ALA A 37 27.86 -5.84 -7.30
N ILE A 38 28.77 -6.76 -7.62
CA ILE A 38 29.41 -7.62 -6.63
C ILE A 38 30.31 -6.80 -5.70
N GLY A 39 30.08 -6.94 -4.38
CA GLY A 39 30.86 -6.25 -3.35
C GLY A 39 30.31 -4.87 -2.99
N ASP A 40 29.21 -4.44 -3.60
CA ASP A 40 28.59 -3.15 -3.38
C ASP A 40 27.26 -3.24 -2.61
N VAL A 41 26.86 -2.13 -2.00
CA VAL A 41 25.54 -1.95 -1.35
C VAL A 41 24.67 -1.03 -2.20
N TYR A 42 23.39 -1.39 -2.36
CA TYR A 42 22.39 -0.64 -3.12
C TYR A 42 21.12 -0.47 -2.29
N ASN A 43 20.56 0.74 -2.31
CA ASN A 43 19.22 0.98 -1.76
C ASN A 43 18.18 0.67 -2.82
N ILE A 44 17.13 -0.04 -2.43
CA ILE A 44 15.96 -0.35 -3.26
C ILE A 44 14.75 0.26 -2.56
N GLY A 45 13.99 1.08 -3.28
CA GLY A 45 12.79 1.71 -2.76
C GLY A 45 12.28 2.82 -3.68
N SER A 46 11.25 3.53 -3.22
CA SER A 46 10.77 4.73 -3.88
C SER A 46 11.40 5.97 -3.24
N GLU A 47 11.57 7.03 -4.02
CA GLU A 47 11.98 8.35 -3.54
C GLU A 47 10.76 9.24 -3.21
N THR A 48 9.54 8.76 -3.51
CA THR A 48 8.29 9.45 -3.20
C THR A 48 7.95 9.31 -1.72
N GLU A 49 7.96 10.44 -1.02
CA GLU A 49 7.57 10.53 0.38
C GLU A 49 6.07 10.75 0.56
N ILE A 50 5.51 10.13 1.59
CA ILE A 50 4.15 10.40 2.06
C ILE A 50 4.15 10.41 3.60
N SER A 51 3.41 11.33 4.22
CA SER A 51 3.23 11.28 5.68
C SER A 51 2.25 10.15 6.05
N ILE A 52 2.36 9.60 7.26
CA ILE A 52 1.44 8.55 7.72
C ILE A 52 -0.01 9.06 7.74
N HIS A 53 -0.22 10.34 8.06
CA HIS A 53 -1.55 10.96 7.97
C HIS A 53 -2.08 11.02 6.52
N GLN A 54 -1.22 11.36 5.55
CA GLN A 54 -1.59 11.37 4.13
C GLN A 54 -1.84 9.95 3.61
N LEU A 55 -1.05 8.97 4.06
CA LEU A 55 -1.23 7.57 3.72
C LEU A 55 -2.61 7.05 4.18
N ALA A 56 -3.02 7.35 5.42
CA ALA A 56 -4.34 6.97 5.91
C ALA A 56 -5.48 7.55 5.05
N LYS A 57 -5.34 8.81 4.61
CA LYS A 57 -6.27 9.45 3.68
C LYS A 57 -6.27 8.80 2.30
N LEU A 58 -5.10 8.44 1.79
CA LEU A 58 -4.95 7.78 0.50
C LEU A 58 -5.63 6.40 0.49
N VAL A 59 -5.41 5.60 1.53
CA VAL A 59 -6.06 4.29 1.69
C VAL A 59 -7.58 4.44 1.72
N ASN A 60 -8.13 5.37 2.50
CA ASN A 60 -9.57 5.62 2.53
C ASN A 60 -10.11 6.04 1.16
N LYS A 61 -9.37 6.89 0.43
CA LYS A 61 -9.73 7.34 -0.92
C LYS A 61 -9.78 6.18 -1.92
N VAL A 62 -8.75 5.32 -1.94
CA VAL A 62 -8.66 4.19 -2.87
C VAL A 62 -9.75 3.15 -2.59
N LEU A 63 -10.08 2.92 -1.33
CA LEU A 63 -11.07 1.91 -0.93
C LEU A 63 -12.53 2.34 -1.14
N GLY A 64 -12.79 3.61 -1.45
CA GLY A 64 -14.15 4.14 -1.68
C GLY A 64 -15.09 4.07 -0.46
N GLY A 65 -14.54 3.86 0.73
CA GLY A 65 -15.30 3.71 1.98
C GLY A 65 -15.62 5.04 2.67
N PRO A 66 -16.32 5.00 3.82
CA PRO A 66 -16.52 6.19 4.65
C PRO A 66 -15.18 6.81 5.03
N THR A 67 -15.05 8.12 4.87
CA THR A 67 -13.85 8.85 5.26
C THR A 67 -13.83 9.01 6.77
N TYR A 68 -12.90 8.32 7.42
CA TYR A 68 -12.60 8.51 8.83
C TYR A 68 -11.36 9.37 8.98
N ASP A 69 -11.42 10.37 9.86
CA ASP A 69 -10.21 11.02 10.34
C ASP A 69 -9.40 10.01 11.15
N ALA A 70 -8.08 10.07 10.97
CA ALA A 70 -7.16 9.22 11.72
C ALA A 70 -7.20 9.57 13.21
N GLU A 71 -7.29 8.55 14.06
CA GLU A 71 -7.13 8.70 15.50
C GLU A 71 -5.63 8.83 15.82
N LEU A 72 -5.22 9.96 16.42
CA LEU A 72 -3.83 10.18 16.81
C LEU A 72 -3.56 9.57 18.19
N ILE A 73 -2.62 8.64 18.26
CA ILE A 73 -2.25 7.96 19.51
C ILE A 73 -0.86 8.44 19.95
N PRO A 74 -0.72 9.09 21.12
CA PRO A 74 0.58 9.48 21.66
C PRO A 74 1.52 8.28 21.79
N TYR A 75 2.81 8.46 21.45
CA TYR A 75 3.79 7.38 21.52
C TYR A 75 3.91 6.77 22.92
N GLU A 76 3.76 7.56 23.98
CA GLU A 76 3.79 7.11 25.37
C GLU A 76 2.69 6.09 25.72
N GLN A 77 1.58 6.09 24.97
CA GLN A 77 0.48 5.13 25.15
C GLN A 77 0.70 3.83 24.36
N ALA A 78 1.56 3.87 23.33
CA ALA A 78 1.76 2.77 22.40
C ALA A 78 3.10 2.04 22.58
N TYR A 79 4.11 2.71 23.16
CA TYR A 79 5.47 2.20 23.27
C TYR A 79 6.07 2.48 24.66
N ASN A 80 7.10 1.70 25.01
CA ASN A 80 7.84 1.87 26.26
C ASN A 80 8.52 3.25 26.34
N PRO A 81 8.75 3.80 27.55
CA PRO A 81 9.51 5.03 27.75
C PRO A 81 10.89 4.97 27.05
N GLY A 82 11.25 6.04 26.33
CA GLY A 82 12.50 6.13 25.58
C GLY A 82 12.40 5.68 24.10
N PHE A 83 11.19 5.44 23.59
CA PHE A 83 10.99 5.21 22.16
C PHE A 83 11.18 6.52 21.37
N GLU A 84 12.09 6.51 20.40
CA GLU A 84 12.28 7.59 19.44
C GLU A 84 11.91 7.09 18.04
N ASP A 85 10.99 7.80 17.36
CA ASP A 85 10.67 7.52 15.97
C ASP A 85 11.55 8.34 15.02
N MET A 86 12.01 7.71 13.94
CA MET A 86 12.73 8.40 12.89
C MET A 86 11.74 9.14 12.00
N LEU A 87 11.85 10.48 11.97
CA LEU A 87 10.88 11.33 11.29
C LEU A 87 10.83 11.14 9.77
N LYS A 88 11.94 10.80 9.13
CA LYS A 88 12.05 10.64 7.67
C LYS A 88 12.87 9.42 7.29
N ARG A 89 12.34 8.63 6.34
CA ARG A 89 13.05 7.49 5.70
C ARG A 89 12.90 7.62 4.19
N GLN A 90 13.94 8.13 3.53
CA GLN A 90 14.00 8.26 2.08
C GLN A 90 15.28 7.59 1.57
N PRO A 91 15.18 6.50 0.79
CA PRO A 91 16.35 5.89 0.18
C PRO A 91 16.88 6.79 -0.94
N ASP A 92 18.20 6.83 -1.11
CA ASP A 92 18.82 7.34 -2.35
C ASP A 92 19.01 6.18 -3.32
N THR A 93 18.29 6.20 -4.44
CA THR A 93 18.29 5.13 -5.45
C THR A 93 19.20 5.45 -6.65
N SER A 94 19.94 6.55 -6.61
CA SER A 94 20.79 7.00 -7.73
C SER A 94 21.80 5.92 -8.15
N LYS A 95 22.35 5.17 -7.19
CA LYS A 95 23.36 4.14 -7.46
C LYS A 95 22.82 2.97 -8.30
N ILE A 96 21.65 2.43 -7.93
CA ILE A 96 21.04 1.32 -8.68
C ILE A 96 20.53 1.79 -10.04
N ARG A 97 19.95 3.00 -10.10
CA ARG A 97 19.48 3.62 -11.34
C ARG A 97 20.62 3.81 -12.34
N ASN A 98 21.76 4.33 -11.90
CA ASN A 98 22.93 4.51 -12.75
C ASN A 98 23.53 3.20 -13.26
N LEU A 99 23.47 2.13 -12.45
CA LEU A 99 24.05 0.84 -12.82
C LEU A 99 23.14 0.04 -13.77
N THR A 100 21.84 0.06 -13.52
CA THR A 100 20.89 -0.89 -14.13
C THR A 100 19.76 -0.24 -14.93
N GLY A 101 19.57 1.07 -14.79
CA GLY A 101 18.38 1.77 -15.29
C GLY A 101 17.11 1.50 -14.48
N TRP A 102 17.16 0.74 -13.39
CA TRP A 102 15.99 0.42 -12.59
C TRP A 102 15.41 1.66 -11.90
N GLU A 103 14.08 1.75 -11.94
CA GLU A 103 13.25 2.67 -11.17
C GLU A 103 11.93 1.97 -10.79
N PRO A 104 11.30 2.33 -9.66
CA PRO A 104 9.98 1.81 -9.32
C PRO A 104 8.93 2.37 -10.30
N GLU A 105 8.09 1.48 -10.83
CA GLU A 105 7.10 1.79 -11.88
C GLU A 105 5.67 1.79 -11.31
N ILE A 106 5.42 1.00 -10.27
CA ILE A 106 4.10 0.79 -9.69
C ILE A 106 3.83 1.87 -8.65
N THR A 107 2.70 2.57 -8.80
CA THR A 107 2.31 3.63 -7.88
C THR A 107 1.84 3.08 -6.54
N LEU A 108 1.88 3.92 -5.51
CA LEU A 108 1.36 3.55 -4.19
C LEU A 108 -0.16 3.31 -4.25
N GLU A 109 -0.88 4.09 -5.04
CA GLU A 109 -2.31 3.92 -5.31
C GLU A 109 -2.62 2.55 -5.91
N ASP A 110 -1.89 2.15 -6.94
CA ASP A 110 -2.06 0.83 -7.58
C ASP A 110 -1.74 -0.30 -6.59
N THR A 111 -0.67 -0.14 -5.82
CA THR A 111 -0.29 -1.09 -4.76
C THR A 111 -1.41 -1.26 -3.73
N ILE A 112 -2.01 -0.17 -3.26
CA ILE A 112 -3.11 -0.20 -2.29
C ILE A 112 -4.34 -0.88 -2.90
N ALA A 113 -4.68 -0.56 -4.15
CA ALA A 113 -5.82 -1.15 -4.85
C ALA A 113 -5.65 -2.67 -5.03
N ASP A 114 -4.46 -3.11 -5.45
CA ASP A 114 -4.14 -4.52 -5.63
C ASP A 114 -4.24 -5.30 -4.31
N ILE A 115 -3.67 -4.77 -3.22
CA ILE A 115 -3.76 -5.38 -1.89
C ILE A 115 -5.21 -5.43 -1.42
N ALA A 116 -5.98 -4.36 -1.63
CA ALA A 116 -7.39 -4.33 -1.24
C ALA A 116 -8.22 -5.41 -1.96
N ASN A 117 -7.97 -5.58 -3.25
CA ASN A 117 -8.61 -6.61 -4.06
C ASN A 117 -8.25 -8.01 -3.56
N ASP A 118 -6.96 -8.29 -3.31
CA ASP A 118 -6.52 -9.59 -2.80
C ASP A 118 -7.12 -9.90 -1.42
N LEU A 119 -7.09 -8.94 -0.50
CA LEU A 119 -7.71 -9.08 0.83
C LEU A 119 -9.23 -9.28 0.72
N GLY A 120 -9.91 -8.59 -0.20
CA GLY A 120 -11.33 -8.78 -0.48
C GLY A 120 -11.65 -10.19 -1.00
N HIS A 121 -10.87 -10.71 -1.94
CA HIS A 121 -11.02 -12.05 -2.46
C HIS A 121 -10.75 -13.13 -1.40
N ASN A 122 -9.70 -12.95 -0.59
CA ASN A 122 -9.35 -13.88 0.48
C ASN A 122 -10.36 -13.84 1.64
N PHE A 123 -10.96 -12.67 1.91
CA PHE A 123 -12.06 -12.53 2.86
C PHE A 123 -13.32 -13.28 2.39
N LEU A 124 -13.69 -13.18 1.11
CA LEU A 124 -14.84 -13.90 0.55
C LEU A 124 -14.61 -15.42 0.51
N LYS A 125 -13.39 -15.88 0.20
CA LYS A 125 -13.02 -17.30 0.24
C LYS A 125 -13.03 -17.86 1.66
N GLY A 126 -12.54 -17.11 2.64
CA GLY A 126 -12.55 -17.51 4.05
C GLY A 126 -13.93 -17.63 4.68
N LEU A 127 -14.95 -16.97 4.09
CA LEU A 127 -16.34 -17.04 4.52
C LEU A 127 -17.15 -18.18 3.87
N ASN A 128 -16.53 -19.07 3.07
CA ASN A 128 -17.21 -20.17 2.38
C ASN A 128 -18.44 -19.70 1.57
N ILE A 129 -18.38 -18.49 0.99
CA ILE A 129 -19.41 -18.01 0.06
C ILE A 129 -19.12 -18.61 -1.32
N GLU A 130 -19.35 -19.92 -1.45
CA GLU A 130 -19.51 -20.55 -2.77
C GLU A 130 -20.93 -20.22 -3.28
N GLY A 131 -21.08 -19.05 -3.90
CA GLY A 131 -22.38 -18.64 -4.41
C GLY A 131 -22.32 -17.36 -5.21
N ASN A 132 -22.17 -17.50 -6.53
CA ASN A 132 -22.41 -16.53 -7.60
C ASN A 132 -21.84 -15.11 -7.42
N THR A 133 -20.71 -14.87 -8.10
CA THR A 133 -20.31 -13.61 -8.74
C THR A 133 -21.09 -12.37 -8.31
N CYS A 134 -20.66 -11.74 -7.22
CA CYS A 134 -20.98 -10.34 -7.00
C CYS A 134 -19.90 -9.53 -7.74
N CYS A 135 -20.22 -9.11 -8.97
CA CYS A 135 -19.42 -8.14 -9.70
C CYS A 135 -19.31 -6.88 -8.85
N TRP A 136 -18.08 -6.55 -8.44
CA TRP A 136 -17.74 -5.18 -8.05
C TRP A 136 -18.08 -4.26 -9.24
N CYS A 137 -19.12 -3.45 -9.10
CA CYS A 137 -19.62 -2.58 -10.16
C CYS A 137 -19.47 -1.13 -9.73
N GLU A 138 -18.44 -0.45 -10.27
CA GLU A 138 -18.11 0.95 -10.00
C GLU A 138 -19.03 1.96 -10.72
N THR A 139 -20.04 1.55 -11.49
CA THR A 139 -20.89 2.51 -12.23
C THR A 139 -22.28 1.94 -12.54
N LYS A 140 -23.29 2.39 -11.77
CA LYS A 140 -24.74 2.50 -12.03
C LYS A 140 -25.56 1.48 -12.86
N PHE A 141 -25.02 0.40 -13.41
CA PHE A 141 -25.82 -0.65 -14.07
C PHE A 141 -25.19 -2.02 -13.86
N CYS A 142 -25.62 -2.71 -12.81
CA CYS A 142 -25.26 -4.11 -12.57
C CYS A 142 -26.43 -5.00 -13.00
N GLN A 143 -26.27 -5.75 -14.08
CA GLN A 143 -27.17 -6.84 -14.47
C GLN A 143 -26.53 -8.16 -14.03
N ASN A 144 -27.33 -9.05 -13.42
CA ASN A 144 -26.89 -10.42 -13.16
C ASN A 144 -26.91 -11.26 -14.45
N SER A 145 -26.32 -12.46 -14.40
CA SER A 145 -26.30 -13.43 -15.51
C SER A 145 -27.69 -13.94 -15.96
N THR A 146 -28.75 -13.50 -15.29
CA THR A 146 -30.16 -13.76 -15.62
C THR A 146 -30.94 -12.51 -16.06
N GLY A 147 -30.28 -11.36 -16.22
CA GLY A 147 -30.86 -10.14 -16.80
C GLY A 147 -31.84 -9.37 -15.91
N ASN A 148 -31.95 -9.68 -14.61
CA ASN A 148 -32.84 -8.98 -13.69
C ASN A 148 -32.10 -7.89 -12.89
N CYS A 149 -32.64 -6.67 -12.97
CA CYS A 149 -32.20 -5.50 -12.22
C CYS A 149 -32.52 -5.66 -10.73
N CYS A 150 -31.50 -5.80 -9.88
CA CYS A 150 -31.68 -5.85 -8.44
C CYS A 150 -31.94 -4.42 -7.91
N ILE A 151 -33.21 -4.06 -7.74
CA ILE A 151 -33.62 -2.98 -6.83
C ILE A 151 -34.38 -3.64 -5.69
N LYS A 152 -33.77 -3.67 -4.50
CA LYS A 152 -34.41 -3.42 -3.20
C LYS A 152 -33.35 -3.32 -2.11
#